data_AF-A0A0S8C0L3-F1
#
_entry.id   AF-A0A0S8C0L3-F1
#
_cell.length_a   1.000
_cell.length_b   1.000
_cell.length_c   1.000
_cell.angle_alpha   90.00
_cell.angle_beta   90.00
_cell.angle_gamma   90.00
#
_symmetry.space_group_name_H-M   'P 1'
#
loop_
_entity.id
_entity.type
_entity.pdbx_description
1 polymer ?
#
loop_
_entity_poly.entity_id
_entity_poly.type
_entity_poly.pdbx_seq_one_letter_code
_entity_poly.pdbx_strand_id
1 'polypeptide(L)'
;MRLLLLSCACLVACTKPEPVQDPLDYLRVGVDPRHEADAIIADLRAHGFEIGRRIDEPRYVTFDAFHGADSTVRVVTSRGPALSIQVPDVRWPERLWVGLAPGYRADFDGDGQKDVLVSIRERDRACLAWAQVTADGFVSEVFRPREAWGESPCVIEIDAERPRVLLEVSVPDAPALQARVRIPVTTRGRQWVLDDSPEADAHWDREIEARERALEQAAASGDSAATRRLRAELEWLGQLRKAEEPVLEPAEDGEEAR
;
A
#
# COMPACT_ATOMS: atom_id res chain seq x y z
N MET A 1 43.21 -62.59 55.82
CA MET A 1 41.81 -62.55 55.35
C MET A 1 41.54 -61.14 54.84
N ARG A 2 41.77 -60.84 53.56
CA ARG A 2 40.76 -60.75 52.49
C ARG A 2 39.47 -60.05 52.93
N LEU A 3 39.24 -58.83 52.46
CA LEU A 3 37.96 -58.43 51.85
C LEU A 3 38.18 -57.14 51.02
N LEU A 4 38.18 -57.31 49.69
CA LEU A 4 38.04 -56.25 48.70
C LEU A 4 36.56 -55.82 48.70
N LEU A 5 36.28 -54.56 49.05
CA LEU A 5 34.97 -53.95 48.81
C LEU A 5 35.07 -53.14 47.52
N LEU A 6 34.53 -53.70 46.44
CA LEU A 6 34.25 -52.98 45.19
C LEU A 6 33.14 -51.95 45.48
N SER A 7 33.47 -50.68 45.37
CA SER A 7 32.51 -49.58 45.34
C SER A 7 31.81 -49.56 43.99
N CYS A 8 30.60 -50.09 43.93
CA CYS A 8 29.73 -50.01 42.76
C CYS A 8 29.16 -48.58 42.68
N ALA A 9 29.66 -47.78 41.73
CA ALA A 9 29.15 -46.45 41.45
C ALA A 9 27.81 -46.57 40.68
N CYS A 10 26.70 -46.42 41.39
CA CYS A 10 25.38 -46.24 40.77
C CYS A 10 25.27 -44.80 40.24
N LEU A 11 25.60 -44.61 38.95
CA LEU A 11 25.20 -43.43 38.19
C LEU A 11 23.69 -43.51 37.95
N VAL A 12 22.90 -42.94 38.86
CA VAL A 12 21.48 -42.66 38.63
C VAL A 12 21.44 -41.48 37.65
N ALA A 13 21.39 -41.79 36.36
CA ALA A 13 21.07 -40.80 35.34
C ALA A 13 19.61 -40.38 35.56
N CYS A 14 19.40 -39.21 36.18
CA CYS A 14 18.13 -38.50 36.14
C CYS A 14 17.90 -38.06 34.68
N THR A 15 17.35 -38.94 33.85
CA THR A 15 16.71 -38.56 32.59
C THR A 15 15.52 -37.68 32.95
N LYS A 16 15.73 -36.35 32.91
CA LYS A 16 14.62 -35.41 32.87
C LYS A 16 13.78 -35.82 31.66
N PRO A 17 12.47 -36.07 31.81
CA PRO A 17 11.62 -36.27 30.65
C PRO A 17 11.78 -35.02 29.79
N GLU A 18 12.28 -35.19 28.56
CA GLU A 18 12.19 -34.12 27.58
C GLU A 18 10.72 -33.73 27.50
N PRO A 19 10.40 -32.42 27.57
CA PRO A 19 9.03 -32.00 27.39
C PRO A 19 8.57 -32.56 26.04
N VAL A 20 7.56 -33.43 26.10
CA VAL A 20 6.86 -33.90 24.91
C VAL A 20 6.27 -32.64 24.29
N GLN A 21 6.92 -32.11 23.27
CA GLN A 21 6.34 -31.03 22.48
C GLN A 21 5.07 -31.60 21.88
N ASP A 22 3.91 -31.04 22.23
CA ASP A 22 2.68 -31.36 21.54
C ASP A 22 2.92 -31.07 20.05
N PRO A 23 2.67 -32.02 19.13
CA PRO A 23 2.83 -31.80 17.70
C PRO A 23 1.93 -30.68 17.14
N LEU A 24 1.15 -29.98 17.96
CA LEU A 24 0.41 -28.78 17.56
C LEU A 24 0.86 -27.50 18.28
N ASP A 25 1.77 -27.55 19.26
CA ASP A 25 2.24 -26.35 19.99
C ASP A 25 3.04 -25.38 19.11
N TYR A 26 3.56 -25.87 17.97
CA TYR A 26 4.17 -25.02 16.95
C TYR A 26 3.16 -24.40 15.99
N LEU A 27 1.90 -24.87 15.95
CA LEU A 27 0.84 -24.33 15.11
C LEU A 27 0.14 -23.19 15.84
N ARG A 28 0.70 -22.00 15.72
CA ARG A 28 0.00 -20.76 16.09
C ARG A 28 -0.89 -20.34 14.92
N VAL A 29 -2.21 -20.50 15.09
CA VAL A 29 -3.19 -19.93 14.15
C VAL A 29 -3.54 -18.53 14.62
N GLY A 30 -2.95 -17.56 13.93
CA GLY A 30 -3.13 -16.14 14.20
C GLY A 30 -2.30 -15.60 15.37
N VAL A 31 -2.35 -14.28 15.54
CA VAL A 31 -1.62 -13.53 16.56
C VAL A 31 -2.50 -12.42 17.14
N ASP A 32 -2.14 -11.92 18.32
CA ASP A 32 -2.60 -10.60 18.75
C ASP A 32 -1.82 -9.54 17.96
N PRO A 33 -2.48 -8.72 17.12
CA PRO A 33 -1.80 -7.73 16.29
C PRO A 33 -0.95 -6.74 17.10
N ARG A 34 -1.38 -6.39 18.31
CA ARG A 34 -0.67 -5.42 19.16
C ARG A 34 0.60 -6.02 19.72
N HIS A 35 0.52 -7.23 20.25
CA HIS A 35 1.67 -7.95 20.78
C HIS A 35 2.71 -8.23 19.69
N GLU A 36 2.25 -8.70 18.53
CA GLU A 36 3.12 -8.96 17.38
C GLU A 36 3.79 -7.68 16.88
N ALA A 37 3.03 -6.58 16.76
CA ALA A 37 3.59 -5.28 16.41
C ALA A 37 4.61 -4.77 17.45
N ASP A 38 4.37 -4.97 18.76
CA ASP A 38 5.31 -4.62 19.82
C ASP A 38 6.63 -5.38 19.69
N ALA A 39 6.57 -6.68 19.38
CA ALA A 39 7.74 -7.51 19.15
C ALA A 39 8.55 -7.02 17.95
N ILE A 40 7.89 -6.73 16.82
CA ILE A 40 8.56 -6.21 15.61
C ILE A 40 9.16 -4.83 15.87
N ILE A 41 8.44 -3.95 16.58
CA ILE A 41 8.95 -2.63 16.97
C ILE A 41 10.18 -2.75 17.87
N ALA A 42 10.19 -3.68 18.82
CA ALA A 42 11.34 -3.92 19.68
C ALA A 42 12.56 -4.38 18.87
N ASP A 43 12.35 -5.29 17.90
CA ASP A 43 13.40 -5.75 16.99
C ASP A 43 13.96 -4.61 16.12
N LEU A 44 13.08 -3.82 15.50
CA LEU A 44 13.48 -2.65 14.69
C LEU A 44 14.30 -1.65 15.51
N ARG A 45 13.88 -1.36 16.75
CA ARG A 45 14.64 -0.48 17.67
C ARG A 45 16.01 -1.05 18.02
N ALA A 46 16.10 -2.36 18.23
CA ALA A 46 17.38 -3.03 18.48
C ALA A 46 18.35 -2.88 17.30
N HIS A 47 17.80 -2.74 16.08
CA HIS A 47 18.55 -2.48 14.85
C HIS A 47 18.67 -0.98 14.50
N GLY A 48 18.39 -0.08 15.44
CA GLY A 48 18.62 1.36 15.28
C GLY A 48 17.53 2.11 14.51
N PHE A 49 16.38 1.49 14.25
CA PHE A 49 15.23 2.19 13.71
C PHE A 49 14.53 3.03 14.78
N GLU A 50 14.17 4.25 14.41
CA GLU A 50 13.24 5.09 15.14
C GLU A 50 11.82 4.79 14.65
N ILE A 51 10.89 4.56 15.57
CA ILE A 51 9.48 4.40 15.23
C ILE A 51 8.86 5.78 15.10
N GLY A 52 8.27 6.08 13.95
CA GLY A 52 7.51 7.31 13.77
C GLY A 52 6.09 7.16 14.26
N ARG A 53 5.13 7.00 13.35
CA ARG A 53 3.73 6.84 13.70
C ARG A 53 3.41 5.39 14.01
N ARG A 54 2.57 5.19 15.01
CA ARG A 54 1.86 3.94 15.26
C ARG A 54 0.37 4.22 15.36
N ILE A 55 -0.41 3.32 14.80
CA ILE A 55 -1.85 3.37 14.80
C ILE A 55 -2.34 1.99 15.20
N ASP A 56 -3.11 1.94 16.29
CA ASP A 56 -3.81 0.73 16.68
C ASP A 56 -5.29 0.85 16.31
N GLU A 57 -5.72 -0.01 15.41
CA GLU A 57 -7.11 -0.21 15.05
C GLU A 57 -7.64 -1.50 15.72
N PRO A 58 -8.97 -1.73 15.73
CA PRO A 58 -9.52 -2.97 16.27
C PRO A 58 -8.98 -4.24 15.59
N ARG A 59 -8.78 -4.20 14.26
CA ARG A 59 -8.38 -5.39 13.48
C ARG A 59 -6.90 -5.46 13.12
N TYR A 60 -6.17 -4.36 13.26
CA TYR A 60 -4.76 -4.31 12.87
C TYR A 60 -3.98 -3.25 13.65
N VAL A 61 -2.65 -3.39 13.63
CA VAL A 61 -1.72 -2.33 14.01
C VAL A 61 -0.88 -1.97 12.79
N THR A 62 -0.75 -0.68 12.52
CA THR A 62 0.15 -0.19 11.48
C THR A 62 1.13 0.81 12.06
N PHE A 63 2.37 0.78 11.58
CA PHE A 63 3.39 1.72 12.00
C PHE A 63 4.43 1.96 10.92
N ASP A 64 5.09 3.11 11.01
CA ASP A 64 6.28 3.43 10.24
C ASP A 64 7.54 3.49 11.12
N ALA A 65 8.69 3.23 10.49
CA ALA A 65 9.98 3.30 11.14
C ALA A 65 11.06 3.75 10.16
N PHE A 66 12.11 4.40 10.69
CA PHE A 66 13.18 5.02 9.90
C PHE A 66 14.56 4.73 10.49
N HIS A 67 15.56 4.52 9.63
CA HIS A 67 16.96 4.42 10.02
C HIS A 67 17.85 5.05 8.96
N GLY A 68 18.32 6.28 9.19
CA GLY A 68 19.08 7.02 8.19
C GLY A 68 18.23 7.28 6.94
N ALA A 69 18.62 6.68 5.80
CA ALA A 69 17.85 6.75 4.55
C ALA A 69 16.80 5.63 4.42
N ASP A 70 16.88 4.60 5.26
CA ASP A 70 15.98 3.46 5.22
C ASP A 70 14.65 3.83 5.89
N SER A 71 13.56 3.32 5.31
CA SER A 71 12.22 3.55 5.86
C SER A 71 11.34 2.34 5.61
N THR A 72 10.39 2.08 6.51
CA THR A 72 9.47 0.95 6.40
C THR A 72 8.10 1.28 6.94
N VAL A 73 7.08 0.68 6.33
CA VAL A 73 5.72 0.63 6.85
C VAL A 73 5.31 -0.83 7.02
N ARG A 74 4.70 -1.14 8.16
CA ARG A 74 4.20 -2.48 8.48
C ARG A 74 2.72 -2.41 8.82
N VAL A 75 1.95 -3.37 8.34
CA VAL A 75 0.58 -3.64 8.82
C VAL A 75 0.56 -5.05 9.39
N VAL A 76 0.17 -5.16 10.65
CA VAL A 76 0.08 -6.40 11.41
C VAL A 76 -1.39 -6.65 11.71
N THR A 77 -1.90 -7.81 11.31
CA THR A 77 -3.29 -8.21 11.52
C THR A 77 -3.36 -9.45 12.42
N SER A 78 -4.56 -9.99 12.64
CA SER A 78 -4.72 -11.27 13.33
C SER A 78 -4.02 -12.43 12.62
N ARG A 79 -3.58 -12.25 11.37
CA ARG A 79 -2.81 -13.23 10.59
C ARG A 79 -1.30 -13.08 10.73
N GLY A 80 -0.82 -12.07 11.48
CA GLY A 80 0.60 -11.71 11.56
C GLY A 80 0.95 -10.50 10.68
N PRO A 81 2.22 -10.33 10.30
CA PRO A 81 2.64 -9.27 9.37
C PRO A 81 1.97 -9.47 8.00
N ALA A 82 1.00 -8.63 7.67
CA ALA A 82 0.21 -8.74 6.45
C ALA A 82 0.67 -7.79 5.33
N LEU A 83 1.30 -6.67 5.70
CA LEU A 83 1.96 -5.77 4.75
C LEU A 83 3.34 -5.37 5.26
N SER A 84 4.30 -5.34 4.34
CA SER A 84 5.66 -4.87 4.59
C SER A 84 6.16 -4.09 3.39
N ILE A 85 6.22 -2.77 3.53
CA ILE A 85 6.86 -1.90 2.56
C ILE A 85 8.19 -1.45 3.16
N GLN A 86 9.28 -1.59 2.41
CA GLN A 86 10.61 -1.16 2.83
C GLN A 86 11.28 -0.37 1.71
N VAL A 87 12.08 0.59 2.11
CA VAL A 87 12.97 1.36 1.24
C VAL A 87 14.37 1.28 1.85
N PRO A 88 15.41 0.99 1.04
CA PRO A 88 15.34 0.71 -0.40
C PRO A 88 14.68 -0.64 -0.73
N ASP A 89 13.97 -0.72 -1.87
CA ASP A 89 13.45 -1.98 -2.45
C ASP A 89 14.03 -2.15 -3.86
N VAL A 90 14.76 -3.25 -4.08
CA VAL A 90 15.39 -3.54 -5.37
C VAL A 90 14.39 -3.73 -6.52
N ARG A 91 13.13 -4.07 -6.20
CA ARG A 91 12.05 -4.23 -7.18
C ARG A 91 11.41 -2.90 -7.58
N TRP A 92 11.59 -1.87 -6.74
CA TRP A 92 11.00 -0.54 -6.89
C TRP A 92 12.06 0.55 -6.61
N PRO A 93 13.11 0.64 -7.45
CA PRO A 93 14.28 1.49 -7.20
C PRO A 93 13.99 3.00 -7.27
N GLU A 94 12.86 3.39 -7.87
CA GLU A 94 12.36 4.77 -7.89
C GLU A 94 11.77 5.22 -6.55
N ARG A 95 11.43 4.28 -5.66
CA ARG A 95 10.93 4.56 -4.31
C ARG A 95 12.07 5.00 -3.39
N LEU A 96 11.99 6.25 -2.93
CA LEU A 96 13.04 6.90 -2.14
C LEU A 96 12.72 7.00 -0.65
N TRP A 97 11.44 6.89 -0.25
CA TRP A 97 11.02 6.92 1.14
C TRP A 97 9.57 6.43 1.29
N VAL A 98 9.23 5.83 2.43
CA VAL A 98 7.86 5.50 2.83
C VAL A 98 7.57 5.85 4.28
N GLY A 99 6.32 6.18 4.59
CA GLY A 99 5.84 6.38 5.95
C GLY A 99 4.32 6.39 6.01
N LEU A 100 3.72 6.34 7.20
CA LEU A 100 2.27 6.49 7.29
C LEU A 100 1.88 7.93 6.97
N ALA A 101 0.86 8.07 6.13
CA ALA A 101 0.39 9.38 5.72
C ALA A 101 -0.08 10.20 6.92
N PRO A 102 0.32 11.49 7.02
CA PRO A 102 -0.19 12.35 8.06
C PRO A 102 -1.63 12.77 7.77
N GLY A 103 -2.46 12.82 8.81
CA GLY A 103 -3.79 13.45 8.73
C GLY A 103 -4.95 12.47 8.76
N TYR A 104 -5.99 12.80 7.98
CA TYR A 104 -7.28 12.14 7.98
C TYR A 104 -7.18 10.68 7.51
N ARG A 105 -7.88 9.79 8.23
CA ARG A 105 -8.00 8.37 7.90
C ARG A 105 -9.47 8.04 7.84
N ALA A 106 -9.98 8.01 6.62
CA ALA A 106 -11.36 7.65 6.37
C ALA A 106 -11.52 6.12 6.38
N ASP A 107 -12.74 5.72 6.68
CA ASP A 107 -13.30 4.41 6.40
C ASP A 107 -14.15 4.62 5.14
N PHE A 108 -13.52 4.45 3.96
CA PHE A 108 -14.16 4.84 2.70
C PHE A 108 -15.10 3.76 2.16
N ASP A 109 -14.93 2.50 2.55
CA ASP A 109 -15.84 1.41 2.19
C ASP A 109 -16.95 1.19 3.23
N GLY A 110 -16.90 1.89 4.36
CA GLY A 110 -17.93 1.95 5.38
C GLY A 110 -18.01 0.67 6.21
N ASP A 111 -16.93 -0.09 6.31
CA ASP A 111 -16.89 -1.38 7.00
C ASP A 111 -16.65 -1.25 8.53
N GLY A 112 -16.55 -0.01 9.02
CA GLY A 112 -16.27 0.35 10.41
C GLY A 112 -14.78 0.35 10.76
N GLN A 113 -13.90 0.07 9.80
CA GLN A 113 -12.46 0.02 9.96
C GLN A 113 -11.82 1.10 9.10
N LYS A 114 -11.05 1.99 9.74
CA LYS A 114 -10.26 2.98 9.00
C LYS A 114 -9.23 2.31 8.10
N ASP A 115 -9.00 2.91 6.94
CA ASP A 115 -8.04 2.44 5.97
C ASP A 115 -6.58 2.78 6.32
N VAL A 116 -5.65 2.10 5.64
CA VAL A 116 -4.21 2.36 5.72
C VAL A 116 -3.79 3.24 4.56
N LEU A 117 -3.26 4.42 4.88
CA LEU A 117 -2.68 5.34 3.91
C LEU A 117 -1.17 5.44 4.15
N VAL A 118 -0.41 5.17 3.09
CA VAL A 118 1.06 5.19 3.08
C VAL A 118 1.52 6.31 2.17
N SER A 119 2.24 7.27 2.73
CA SER A 119 2.98 8.24 1.92
C SER A 119 4.22 7.58 1.35
N ILE A 120 4.35 7.63 0.03
CA ILE A 120 5.47 7.13 -0.74
C ILE A 120 6.09 8.34 -1.44
N ARG A 121 7.40 8.52 -1.30
CA ARG A 121 8.14 9.51 -2.09
C ARG A 121 8.96 8.77 -3.14
N GLU A 122 8.70 9.09 -4.39
CA GLU A 122 9.46 8.62 -5.55
C GLU A 122 10.38 9.74 -6.05
N ARG A 123 11.16 9.48 -7.10
CA ARG A 123 12.11 10.45 -7.66
C ARG A 123 11.43 11.69 -8.25
N ASP A 124 10.28 11.51 -8.86
CA ASP A 124 9.54 12.51 -9.64
C ASP A 124 8.20 12.93 -9.02
N ARG A 125 7.74 12.23 -7.98
CA ARG A 125 6.44 12.50 -7.32
C ARG A 125 6.37 12.03 -5.87
N ALA A 126 5.31 12.46 -5.20
CA ALA A 126 4.85 11.87 -3.95
C ALA A 126 3.48 11.24 -4.18
N CYS A 127 3.28 10.04 -3.65
CA CYS A 127 2.08 9.24 -3.78
C CYS A 127 1.52 8.88 -2.42
N LEU A 128 0.21 8.73 -2.35
CA LEU A 128 -0.48 8.03 -1.28
C LEU A 128 -0.84 6.65 -1.84
N ALA A 129 -0.20 5.60 -1.31
CA ALA A 129 -0.69 4.24 -1.50
C ALA A 129 -1.78 3.96 -0.47
N TRP A 130 -2.81 3.29 -0.91
CA TRP A 130 -3.99 3.01 -0.09
C TRP A 130 -4.24 1.52 -0.04
N ALA A 131 -4.22 0.97 1.18
CA ALA A 131 -4.64 -0.39 1.46
C ALA A 131 -5.85 -0.47 2.40
N GLN A 132 -6.73 -1.42 2.12
CA GLN A 132 -7.84 -1.87 2.96
C GLN A 132 -7.43 -3.09 3.78
N VAL A 133 -8.05 -3.26 4.94
CA VAL A 133 -7.85 -4.44 5.80
C VAL A 133 -9.18 -5.13 6.06
N THR A 134 -9.35 -6.32 5.50
CA THR A 134 -10.60 -7.08 5.62
C THR A 134 -10.84 -7.56 7.06
N ALA A 135 -12.08 -7.97 7.35
CA ALA A 135 -12.43 -8.56 8.64
C ALA A 135 -11.59 -9.80 9.00
N ASP A 136 -11.16 -10.56 7.99
CA ASP A 136 -10.33 -11.77 8.15
C ASP A 136 -8.83 -11.46 8.25
N GLY A 137 -8.45 -10.17 8.23
CA GLY A 137 -7.07 -9.71 8.39
C GLY A 137 -6.23 -9.80 7.12
N PHE A 138 -6.86 -9.86 5.94
CA PHE A 138 -6.16 -9.69 4.65
C PHE A 138 -5.98 -8.21 4.35
N VAL A 139 -4.90 -7.88 3.63
CA VAL A 139 -4.60 -6.51 3.21
C VAL A 139 -4.60 -6.48 1.69
N SER A 140 -5.35 -5.53 1.11
CA SER A 140 -5.45 -5.34 -0.33
C SER A 140 -5.23 -3.88 -0.70
N GLU A 141 -4.46 -3.63 -1.75
CA GLU A 141 -4.30 -2.29 -2.31
C GLU A 141 -5.55 -1.93 -3.13
N VAL A 142 -6.08 -0.71 -2.91
CA VAL A 142 -7.31 -0.24 -3.56
C VAL A 142 -7.07 0.10 -5.03
N PHE A 143 -6.02 0.88 -5.31
CA PHE A 143 -5.65 1.30 -6.66
C PHE A 143 -4.45 0.49 -7.16
N ARG A 144 -4.73 -0.66 -7.77
CA ARG A 144 -3.71 -1.53 -8.39
C ARG A 144 -3.57 -1.23 -9.89
N PRO A 145 -2.41 -1.57 -10.50
CA PRO A 145 -2.25 -1.52 -11.95
C PRO A 145 -3.39 -2.24 -12.68
N ARG A 146 -4.00 -1.55 -13.64
CA ARG A 146 -5.09 -2.07 -14.50
C ARG A 146 -5.03 -1.37 -15.84
N GLU A 147 -5.55 -2.00 -16.89
CA GLU A 147 -5.67 -1.38 -18.21
C GLU A 147 -6.40 -0.01 -18.15
N ALA A 148 -7.44 0.10 -17.33
CA ALA A 148 -8.21 1.34 -17.13
C ALA A 148 -7.43 2.47 -16.42
N TRP A 149 -6.38 2.14 -15.66
CA TRP A 149 -5.62 3.08 -14.80
C TRP A 149 -4.14 3.19 -15.16
N GLY A 150 -3.70 2.43 -16.15
CA GLY A 150 -2.29 2.22 -16.44
C GLY A 150 -1.54 1.44 -15.36
N GLU A 151 -0.22 1.37 -15.54
CA GLU A 151 0.67 0.48 -14.80
C GLU A 151 1.05 0.99 -13.40
N SER A 152 0.73 2.23 -13.03
CA SER A 152 1.22 2.85 -11.79
C SER A 152 0.29 3.95 -11.26
N PRO A 153 -0.94 3.60 -10.89
CA PRO A 153 -1.86 4.55 -10.27
C PRO A 153 -1.28 5.10 -8.96
N CYS A 154 -1.48 6.39 -8.73
CA CYS A 154 -0.92 7.10 -7.59
C CYS A 154 -1.94 8.10 -7.07
N VAL A 155 -2.39 7.95 -5.82
CA VAL A 155 -3.29 8.93 -5.21
C VAL A 155 -2.47 10.16 -4.83
N ILE A 156 -2.83 11.32 -5.39
CA ILE A 156 -2.11 12.59 -5.16
C ILE A 156 -2.77 13.37 -4.04
N GLU A 157 -4.10 13.36 -4.00
CA GLU A 157 -4.90 14.09 -3.02
C GLU A 157 -6.10 13.26 -2.58
N ILE A 158 -6.50 13.47 -1.34
CA ILE A 158 -7.69 12.87 -0.73
C ILE A 158 -8.51 14.03 -0.18
N ASP A 159 -9.76 14.16 -0.62
CA ASP A 159 -10.74 15.02 0.04
C ASP A 159 -11.09 14.36 1.39
N ALA A 160 -10.84 15.06 2.49
CA ALA A 160 -11.12 14.52 3.83
C ALA A 160 -12.60 14.64 4.21
N GLU A 161 -13.36 15.51 3.53
CA GLU A 161 -14.76 15.77 3.84
C GLU A 161 -15.71 14.87 3.03
N ARG A 162 -15.24 14.37 1.88
CA ARG A 162 -15.99 13.51 0.97
C ARG A 162 -15.10 12.38 0.48
N PRO A 163 -15.64 11.21 0.13
CA PRO A 163 -14.82 10.09 -0.29
C PRO A 163 -14.38 10.22 -1.76
N ARG A 164 -13.61 11.29 -2.04
CA ARG A 164 -13.08 11.66 -3.34
C ARG A 164 -11.56 11.69 -3.29
N VAL A 165 -10.93 11.21 -4.35
CA VAL A 165 -9.47 11.22 -4.50
C VAL A 165 -9.09 11.77 -5.87
N LEU A 166 -7.94 12.43 -5.92
CA LEU A 166 -7.30 12.77 -7.18
C LEU A 166 -6.27 11.70 -7.51
N LEU A 167 -6.57 10.88 -8.51
CA LEU A 167 -5.71 9.77 -8.93
C LEU A 167 -4.87 10.20 -10.14
N GLU A 168 -3.55 10.06 -10.05
CA GLU A 168 -2.65 10.16 -11.20
C GLU A 168 -2.48 8.78 -11.83
N VAL A 169 -2.76 8.69 -13.13
CA VAL A 169 -2.68 7.46 -13.93
C VAL A 169 -1.73 7.64 -15.11
N SER A 170 -1.11 6.55 -15.54
CA SER A 170 -0.25 6.55 -16.71
C SER A 170 -1.09 6.43 -17.99
N VAL A 171 -0.72 7.18 -19.03
CA VAL A 171 -1.36 7.05 -20.35
C VAL A 171 -0.85 5.77 -21.01
N PRO A 172 -1.73 4.81 -21.35
CA PRO A 172 -1.33 3.56 -22.01
C PRO A 172 -0.59 3.82 -23.34
N ASP A 173 0.39 2.99 -23.65
CA ASP A 173 1.15 2.98 -24.92
C ASP A 173 1.75 4.34 -25.35
N ALA A 174 1.88 5.29 -24.40
CA ALA A 174 2.34 6.62 -24.72
C ALA A 174 3.85 6.61 -25.08
N PRO A 175 4.27 7.33 -26.13
CA PRO A 175 5.65 7.35 -26.62
C PRO A 175 6.65 8.02 -25.67
N ALA A 176 6.19 8.51 -24.51
CA ALA A 176 7.02 9.02 -23.43
C ALA A 176 6.63 8.32 -22.13
N LEU A 177 7.62 7.77 -21.41
CA LEU A 177 7.50 7.11 -20.10
C LEU A 177 7.00 8.04 -18.95
N GLN A 178 6.43 9.20 -19.28
CA GLN A 178 6.00 10.25 -18.36
C GLN A 178 4.63 10.83 -18.71
N ALA A 179 3.93 10.31 -19.73
CA ALA A 179 2.59 10.78 -20.03
C ALA A 179 1.64 10.35 -18.91
N ARG A 180 1.15 11.34 -18.14
CA ARG A 180 0.29 11.09 -16.98
C ARG A 180 -0.83 12.11 -16.92
N VAL A 181 -1.96 11.64 -16.39
CA VAL A 181 -3.15 12.47 -16.24
C VAL A 181 -3.71 12.31 -14.84
N ARG A 182 -4.35 13.37 -14.33
CA ARG A 182 -4.93 13.39 -12.99
C ARG A 182 -6.43 13.44 -13.09
N ILE A 183 -7.08 12.47 -12.48
CA ILE A 183 -8.49 12.24 -12.65
C ILE A 183 -9.18 12.18 -11.28
N PRO A 184 -10.31 12.88 -11.11
CA PRO A 184 -11.09 12.80 -9.89
C PRO A 184 -11.86 11.48 -9.88
N VAL A 185 -11.74 10.75 -8.77
CA VAL A 185 -12.39 9.46 -8.54
C VAL A 185 -13.17 9.55 -7.24
N THR A 186 -14.39 9.02 -7.22
CA THR A 186 -15.25 8.97 -6.04
C THR A 186 -15.71 7.54 -5.80
N THR A 187 -16.31 7.27 -4.64
CA THR A 187 -17.07 6.03 -4.43
C THR A 187 -18.52 6.21 -4.87
N ARG A 188 -19.08 5.13 -5.44
CA ARG A 188 -20.51 4.93 -5.65
C ARG A 188 -20.85 3.53 -5.10
N GLY A 189 -21.40 3.49 -3.88
CA GLY A 189 -21.52 2.24 -3.14
C GLY A 189 -20.14 1.71 -2.71
N ARG A 190 -19.84 0.44 -3.01
CA ARG A 190 -18.53 -0.19 -2.74
C ARG A 190 -17.55 -0.13 -3.92
N GLN A 191 -17.93 0.57 -5.00
CA GLN A 191 -17.11 0.69 -6.19
C GLN A 191 -16.50 2.07 -6.27
N TRP A 192 -15.27 2.13 -6.78
CA TRP A 192 -14.69 3.38 -7.24
C TRP A 192 -15.29 3.70 -8.60
N VAL A 193 -15.54 4.97 -8.90
CA VAL A 193 -16.00 5.46 -10.22
C VAL A 193 -15.33 6.78 -10.52
N LEU A 194 -15.23 7.14 -11.80
CA LEU A 194 -14.89 8.52 -12.15
C LEU A 194 -15.94 9.46 -11.53
N ASP A 195 -15.46 10.55 -10.94
CA ASP A 195 -16.34 11.55 -10.34
C ASP A 195 -17.02 12.37 -11.44
N ASP A 196 -18.35 12.35 -11.45
CA ASP A 196 -19.23 13.04 -12.39
C ASP A 196 -19.90 14.29 -11.78
N SER A 197 -19.39 14.76 -10.64
CA SER A 197 -19.87 15.98 -10.01
C SER A 197 -19.46 17.25 -10.77
N PRO A 198 -20.18 18.37 -10.57
CA PRO A 198 -19.79 19.66 -11.16
C PRO A 198 -18.38 20.11 -10.79
N GLU A 199 -17.89 19.77 -9.61
CA GLU A 199 -16.51 20.09 -9.22
C GLU A 199 -15.48 19.27 -10.00
N ALA A 200 -15.79 17.99 -10.25
CA ALA A 200 -14.97 17.11 -11.06
C ALA A 200 -14.98 17.56 -12.53
N ASP A 201 -16.13 17.93 -13.09
CA ASP A 201 -16.24 18.54 -14.42
C ASP A 201 -15.36 19.78 -14.56
N ALA A 202 -15.41 20.68 -13.57
CA ALA A 202 -14.56 21.85 -13.56
C ALA A 202 -13.06 21.50 -13.48
N HIS A 203 -12.70 20.39 -12.81
CA HIS A 203 -11.32 19.87 -12.81
C HIS A 203 -10.92 19.35 -14.19
N TRP A 204 -11.77 18.55 -14.84
CA TRP A 204 -11.55 18.06 -16.20
C TRP A 204 -11.31 19.21 -17.18
N ASP A 205 -12.17 20.23 -17.16
CA ASP A 205 -12.04 21.39 -18.04
C ASP A 205 -10.71 22.12 -17.82
N ARG A 206 -10.30 22.34 -16.55
CA ARG A 206 -9.01 22.96 -16.24
C ARG A 206 -7.82 22.13 -16.73
N GLU A 207 -7.85 20.82 -16.55
CA GLU A 207 -6.77 19.92 -16.97
C GLU A 207 -6.62 19.87 -18.50
N ILE A 208 -7.75 19.87 -19.23
CA ILE A 208 -7.79 19.88 -20.70
C ILE A 208 -7.26 21.21 -21.21
N GLU A 209 -7.81 22.34 -20.75
CA GLU A 209 -7.38 23.66 -21.18
C GLU A 209 -5.90 23.92 -20.90
N ALA A 210 -5.40 23.50 -19.73
CA ALA A 210 -3.99 23.65 -19.38
C ALA A 210 -3.08 22.90 -20.36
N ARG A 211 -3.47 21.69 -20.77
CA ARG A 211 -2.72 20.88 -21.74
C ARG A 211 -2.83 21.39 -23.17
N GLU A 212 -3.98 21.90 -23.59
CA GLU A 212 -4.14 22.54 -24.89
C GLU A 212 -3.22 23.76 -25.01
N ARG A 213 -3.19 24.63 -23.99
CA ARG A 213 -2.25 25.77 -23.94
C ARG A 213 -0.79 25.31 -23.96
N ALA A 214 -0.44 24.26 -23.20
CA ALA A 214 0.91 23.71 -23.21
C ALA A 214 1.28 23.11 -24.57
N LEU A 215 0.32 22.50 -25.29
CA LEU A 215 0.52 21.90 -26.60
C LEU A 215 0.80 22.97 -27.65
N GLU A 216 0.06 24.09 -27.62
CA GLU A 216 0.33 25.24 -28.49
C GLU A 216 1.73 25.82 -28.26
N GLN A 217 2.14 25.96 -27.00
CA GLN A 217 3.48 26.42 -26.65
C GLN A 217 4.58 25.44 -27.12
N ALA A 218 4.38 24.14 -26.90
CA ALA A 218 5.30 23.11 -27.35
C ALA A 218 5.44 23.11 -28.89
N ALA A 219 4.33 23.25 -29.60
CA ALA A 219 4.32 23.35 -31.06
C ALA A 219 5.03 24.61 -31.56
N ALA A 220 4.78 25.76 -30.95
CA ALA A 220 5.43 27.03 -31.31
C ALA A 220 6.96 27.00 -31.06
N SER A 221 7.41 26.28 -30.02
CA SER A 221 8.82 26.10 -29.71
C SER A 221 9.52 25.00 -30.53
N GLY A 222 8.76 24.19 -31.30
CA GLY A 222 9.28 23.05 -32.04
C GLY A 222 9.62 21.83 -31.18
N ASP A 223 9.16 21.76 -29.93
CA ASP A 223 9.38 20.61 -29.04
C ASP A 223 8.48 19.43 -29.44
N SER A 224 8.99 18.60 -30.35
CA SER A 224 8.29 17.42 -30.85
C SER A 224 8.02 16.34 -29.79
N ALA A 225 8.81 16.28 -28.72
CA ALA A 225 8.64 15.29 -27.65
C ALA A 225 7.48 15.71 -26.74
N ALA A 226 7.48 16.95 -26.26
CA ALA A 226 6.37 17.50 -25.47
C ALA A 226 5.07 17.50 -26.28
N THR A 227 5.13 17.88 -27.57
CA THR A 227 3.96 17.87 -28.46
C THR A 227 3.32 16.47 -28.55
N ARG A 228 4.12 15.41 -28.74
CA ARG A 228 3.59 14.03 -28.81
C ARG A 228 3.00 13.58 -27.48
N ARG A 229 3.68 13.88 -26.35
CA ARG A 229 3.19 13.54 -25.01
C ARG A 229 1.84 14.20 -24.74
N LEU A 230 1.73 15.51 -24.94
CA LEU A 230 0.51 16.29 -24.66
C LEU A 230 -0.68 15.86 -25.51
N ARG A 231 -0.45 15.47 -26.78
CA ARG A 231 -1.50 14.89 -27.63
C ARG A 231 -2.03 13.57 -27.06
N ALA A 232 -1.14 12.67 -26.64
CA ALA A 232 -1.54 11.40 -26.03
C ALA A 232 -2.32 11.63 -24.71
N GLU A 233 -1.87 12.55 -23.87
CA GLU A 233 -2.58 12.91 -22.63
C GLU A 233 -3.98 13.50 -22.91
N LEU A 234 -4.10 14.41 -23.87
CA LEU A 234 -5.39 15.01 -24.26
C LEU A 234 -6.35 13.97 -24.85
N GLU A 235 -5.85 13.10 -25.71
CA GLU A 235 -6.64 12.00 -26.26
C GLU A 235 -7.16 11.08 -25.15
N TRP A 236 -6.29 10.71 -24.21
CA TRP A 236 -6.66 9.84 -23.09
C TRP A 236 -7.65 10.51 -22.12
N LEU A 237 -7.45 11.78 -21.77
CA LEU A 237 -8.43 12.55 -20.98
C LEU A 237 -9.79 12.59 -21.67
N GLY A 238 -9.81 12.78 -22.99
CA GLY A 238 -11.03 12.79 -23.79
C GLY A 238 -11.73 11.44 -23.84
N GLN A 239 -11.00 10.32 -23.82
CA GLN A 239 -11.55 8.97 -23.72
C GLN A 239 -12.13 8.70 -22.34
N LEU A 240 -11.39 9.00 -21.27
CA LEU A 240 -11.84 8.78 -19.90
C LEU A 240 -13.10 9.58 -19.57
N ARG A 241 -13.19 10.85 -19.99
CA ARG A 241 -14.38 11.69 -19.76
C ARG A 241 -15.63 11.17 -20.47
N LYS A 242 -15.47 10.46 -21.60
CA LYS A 242 -16.58 9.91 -22.40
C LYS A 242 -16.96 8.48 -22.02
N ALA A 243 -16.16 7.81 -21.20
CA ALA A 243 -16.45 6.44 -20.78
C ALA A 243 -17.73 6.46 -19.92
N GLU A 244 -18.78 5.79 -20.41
CA GLU A 244 -20.13 5.83 -19.79
C GLU A 244 -20.17 5.25 -18.38
N GLU A 245 -19.18 4.44 -17.98
CA GLU A 245 -18.87 4.07 -16.60
C GLU A 245 -17.70 3.08 -16.65
N PRO A 246 -16.44 3.44 -16.34
CA PRO A 246 -15.49 2.41 -15.96
C PRO A 246 -15.98 1.90 -14.60
N VAL A 247 -16.64 0.74 -14.58
CA VAL A 247 -17.02 0.06 -13.35
C VAL A 247 -15.73 -0.45 -12.71
N LEU A 248 -15.35 0.13 -11.57
CA LEU A 248 -14.12 -0.22 -10.87
C LEU A 248 -14.51 -1.18 -9.75
N GLU A 249 -14.63 -2.45 -10.11
CA GLU A 249 -14.82 -3.47 -9.10
C GLU A 249 -13.56 -3.54 -8.23
N PRO A 250 -13.69 -3.45 -6.89
CA PRO A 250 -12.67 -3.98 -5.99
C PRO A 250 -12.35 -5.40 -6.44
N ALA A 251 -11.13 -5.85 -6.26
CA ALA A 251 -10.80 -7.24 -6.51
C ALA A 251 -11.82 -8.12 -5.78
N GLU A 252 -12.57 -8.96 -6.50
CA GLU A 252 -13.15 -10.12 -5.83
C GLU A 252 -11.98 -10.93 -5.28
N ASP A 253 -11.95 -11.07 -3.96
CA ASP A 253 -11.06 -11.98 -3.27
C ASP A 253 -11.35 -13.39 -3.80
N GLY A 254 -10.36 -13.94 -4.51
CA GLY A 254 -10.25 -15.32 -4.99
C GLY A 254 -11.38 -16.28 -4.62
N GLU A 255 -12.37 -16.39 -5.50
CA GLU A 255 -13.27 -17.55 -5.57
C GLU A 255 -12.86 -18.49 -6.72
N GLU A 256 -11.57 -18.80 -6.85
CA GLU A 256 -11.10 -19.91 -7.70
C GLU A 256 -9.97 -20.69 -7.02
N ALA A 257 -10.35 -21.43 -5.98
CA ALA A 257 -9.66 -22.64 -5.53
C ALA A 257 -10.63 -23.49 -4.70
N ARG A 258 -11.54 -24.20 -5.38
CA ARG A 258 -12.21 -25.40 -4.87
C ARG A 258 -12.00 -26.54 -5.85
#